data_AF-A0A168PAK0-F1
#
_entry.id   AF-A0A168PAK0-F1
#
_cell.length_a   1.000
_cell.length_b   1.000
_cell.length_c   1.000
_cell.angle_alpha   90.00
_cell.angle_beta   90.00
_cell.angle_gamma   90.00
#
_symmetry.space_group_name_H-M   'P 1'
#
loop_
_entity.id
_entity.type
_entity.pdbx_description
1 polymer ?
#
loop_
_entity_poly.entity_id
_entity_poly.type
_entity_poly.pdbx_seq_one_letter_code
_entity_poly.pdbx_strand_id
1 'polypeptide(L)'
;MTVNKLTIRQARWNSGFTLEKVAEETDISVKKIEWYEDNSGEITLSESLVLCKLYGVKHDDVTFGSIEDPNVKKECSSLYTPASSMSFLAKIGSKLKDINLAIAYDDVLSDRHIVASILDVLSEIEVEEEYLTNEILDKLNEMGNKNRLNNTLAGR
;
A
#
# COMPACT_ATOMS: atom_id res chain seq x y z
N MET A 1 1.30 -28.77 -12.07
CA MET A 1 1.95 -28.88 -10.75
C MET A 1 1.76 -27.55 -10.06
N THR A 2 0.98 -27.51 -8.98
CA THR A 2 0.81 -26.30 -8.17
C THR A 2 2.15 -26.00 -7.50
N VAL A 3 2.77 -24.88 -7.87
CA VAL A 3 3.96 -24.37 -7.20
C VAL A 3 3.50 -23.92 -5.82
N ASN A 4 3.91 -24.62 -4.76
CA ASN A 4 3.63 -24.20 -3.38
C ASN A 4 4.42 -22.92 -3.11
N LYS A 5 3.73 -21.78 -3.23
CA LYS A 5 4.28 -20.47 -2.89
C LYS A 5 4.41 -20.33 -1.36
N LEU A 6 5.46 -19.67 -0.92
CA LEU A 6 5.80 -19.43 0.49
C LEU A 6 5.08 -18.17 1.00
N THR A 7 4.72 -18.15 2.27
CA THR A 7 4.35 -16.88 2.96
C THR A 7 5.61 -16.08 3.33
N ILE A 8 5.45 -14.79 3.59
CA ILE A 8 6.56 -13.94 4.07
C ILE A 8 7.15 -14.46 5.38
N ARG A 9 6.31 -14.96 6.29
CA ARG A 9 6.74 -15.63 7.53
C ARG A 9 7.61 -16.86 7.26
N GLN A 10 7.16 -17.73 6.35
CA GLN A 10 7.94 -18.92 5.96
C GLN A 10 9.25 -18.54 5.27
N ALA A 11 9.25 -17.51 4.40
CA ALA A 11 10.45 -17.02 3.75
C ALA A 11 11.48 -16.53 4.80
N ARG A 12 11.04 -15.78 5.81
CA ARG A 12 11.91 -15.33 6.91
C ARG A 12 12.48 -16.51 7.72
N TRP A 13 11.63 -17.44 8.15
CA TRP A 13 12.05 -18.60 8.93
C TRP A 13 13.04 -19.48 8.19
N ASN A 14 12.79 -19.75 6.90
CA ASN A 14 13.68 -20.53 6.05
C ASN A 14 15.04 -19.84 5.86
N SER A 15 15.07 -18.51 5.94
CA SER A 15 16.28 -17.70 5.83
C SER A 15 17.02 -17.49 7.16
N GLY A 16 16.47 -18.00 8.28
CA GLY A 16 17.09 -17.91 9.59
C GLY A 16 17.11 -16.51 10.22
N PHE A 17 16.25 -15.60 9.77
CA PHE A 17 16.16 -14.24 10.32
C PHE A 17 15.17 -14.14 11.49
N THR A 18 15.57 -13.44 12.55
CA THR A 18 14.65 -12.96 13.58
C THR A 18 14.00 -11.65 13.14
N LEU A 19 12.87 -11.28 13.75
CA LEU A 19 12.18 -10.04 13.40
C LEU A 19 13.05 -8.80 13.65
N GLU A 20 13.84 -8.81 14.73
CA GLU A 20 14.76 -7.74 15.11
C GLU A 20 15.85 -7.55 14.07
N LYS A 21 16.39 -8.66 13.54
CA LYS A 21 17.42 -8.62 12.52
C LYS A 21 16.89 -8.13 11.18
N VAL A 22 15.65 -8.47 10.83
CA VAL A 22 15.00 -7.90 9.64
C VAL A 22 14.80 -6.40 9.81
N ALA A 23 14.39 -5.95 11.00
CA ALA A 23 14.19 -4.53 11.27
C ALA A 23 15.48 -3.72 11.12
N GLU A 24 16.60 -4.25 11.64
CA GLU A 24 17.93 -3.62 11.51
C GLU A 24 18.39 -3.51 10.04
N GLU A 25 18.16 -4.54 9.23
CA GLU A 25 18.63 -4.60 7.84
C GLU A 25 17.73 -3.84 6.84
N THR A 26 16.48 -3.56 7.20
CA THR A 26 15.49 -2.95 6.29
C THR A 26 14.98 -1.58 6.71
N ASP A 27 15.31 -1.12 7.91
CA ASP A 27 14.75 0.08 8.55
C ASP A 27 13.22 0.02 8.75
N ILE A 28 12.63 -1.18 8.67
CA ILE A 28 11.21 -1.43 8.93
C ILE A 28 11.05 -1.83 10.39
N SER A 29 10.15 -1.20 11.13
CA SER A 29 9.94 -1.57 12.54
C SER A 29 9.51 -3.03 12.73
N VAL A 30 9.96 -3.66 13.82
CA VAL A 30 9.61 -5.05 14.20
C VAL A 30 8.10 -5.30 14.17
N LYS A 31 7.31 -4.37 14.73
CA LYS A 31 5.84 -4.47 14.75
C LYS A 31 5.22 -4.46 13.36
N LYS A 32 5.81 -3.69 12.43
CA LYS A 32 5.34 -3.60 11.05
C LYS A 32 5.69 -4.87 10.26
N ILE A 33 6.86 -5.46 10.49
CA ILE A 33 7.24 -6.77 9.91
C ILE A 33 6.32 -7.88 10.43
N GLU A 34 6.06 -7.91 11.74
CA GLU A 34 5.12 -8.86 12.34
C GLU A 34 3.71 -8.72 11.74
N TRP A 35 3.22 -7.49 11.60
CA TRP A 35 1.94 -7.21 10.96
C TRP A 35 1.91 -7.66 9.49
N TYR A 36 3.01 -7.47 8.74
CA TYR A 36 3.15 -7.93 7.37
C TYR A 36 3.15 -9.45 7.20
N GLU A 37 3.62 -10.20 8.20
CA GLU A 37 3.54 -11.66 8.15
C GLU A 37 2.10 -12.17 8.18
N ASP A 38 1.22 -11.47 8.90
CA ASP A 38 -0.20 -11.80 9.00
C ASP A 38 -1.05 -11.10 7.92
N ASN A 39 -0.56 -10.00 7.35
CA ASN A 39 -1.27 -9.16 6.38
C ASN A 39 -0.43 -8.94 5.11
N SER A 40 0.11 -10.01 4.54
CA SER A 40 1.06 -9.93 3.42
C SER A 40 0.52 -9.24 2.14
N GLY A 41 -0.80 -9.15 1.98
CA GLY A 41 -1.45 -8.41 0.89
C GLY A 41 -1.39 -6.89 1.04
N GLU A 42 -1.03 -6.40 2.22
CA GLU A 42 -0.91 -4.97 2.54
C GLU A 42 0.55 -4.47 2.44
N ILE A 43 1.48 -5.35 2.02
CA ILE A 43 2.88 -4.99 1.79
C ILE A 43 2.99 -4.23 0.47
N THR A 44 3.64 -3.07 0.47
CA THR A 44 3.90 -2.35 -0.78
C THR A 44 4.91 -3.12 -1.65
N LEU A 45 4.84 -2.96 -2.97
CA LEU A 45 5.79 -3.62 -3.89
C LEU A 45 7.26 -3.30 -3.57
N SER A 46 7.55 -2.09 -3.10
CA SER A 46 8.91 -1.70 -2.70
C SER A 46 9.38 -2.52 -1.49
N GLU A 47 8.56 -2.59 -0.45
CA GLU A 47 8.87 -3.35 0.77
C GLU A 47 8.91 -4.85 0.52
N SER A 48 8.03 -5.38 -0.35
CA SER A 48 8.02 -6.80 -0.71
C SER A 48 9.30 -7.21 -1.42
N LEU A 49 9.81 -6.38 -2.33
CA LEU A 49 11.08 -6.61 -3.03
C LEU A 49 12.27 -6.56 -2.08
N VAL A 50 12.27 -5.63 -1.12
CA VAL A 50 13.31 -5.53 -0.08
C VAL A 50 13.34 -6.78 0.78
N LEU A 51 12.18 -7.22 1.28
CA LEU A 51 12.06 -8.42 2.10
C LEU A 51 12.44 -9.69 1.33
N CYS A 52 11.97 -9.83 0.08
CA CYS A 52 12.33 -10.97 -0.77
C CYS A 52 13.85 -11.04 -1.02
N LYS A 53 14.46 -9.88 -1.30
CA LYS A 53 15.91 -9.78 -1.50
C LYS A 53 16.67 -10.17 -0.24
N LEU A 54 16.22 -9.71 0.94
CA LEU A 54 16.84 -10.06 2.22
C LEU A 54 16.74 -11.56 2.51
N TYR A 55 15.60 -12.18 2.19
CA TYR A 55 15.34 -13.60 2.39
C TYR A 55 15.89 -14.50 1.26
N GLY A 56 16.49 -13.92 0.22
CA GLY A 56 17.03 -14.70 -0.91
C GLY A 56 15.97 -15.47 -1.70
N VAL A 57 14.71 -15.01 -1.70
CA VAL A 57 13.59 -15.62 -2.44
C VAL A 57 13.17 -14.73 -3.60
N LYS A 58 12.64 -15.33 -4.66
CA LYS A 58 12.04 -14.54 -5.75
C LYS A 58 10.65 -14.09 -5.34
N HIS A 59 10.27 -12.89 -5.77
CA HIS A 59 8.94 -12.34 -5.50
C HIS A 59 7.80 -13.27 -5.98
N ASP A 60 7.99 -13.98 -7.11
CA ASP A 60 6.99 -14.90 -7.65
C ASP A 60 6.76 -16.16 -6.80
N ASP A 61 7.77 -16.53 -6.00
CA ASP A 61 7.74 -17.71 -5.12
C ASP A 61 7.04 -17.39 -3.78
N VAL A 62 6.66 -16.13 -3.55
CA VAL A 62 6.01 -15.67 -2.32
C VAL A 62 4.54 -15.29 -2.60
N THR A 63 3.65 -15.69 -1.69
CA THR A 63 2.24 -15.32 -1.70
C THR A 63 2.06 -14.04 -0.90
N PHE A 64 1.57 -12.99 -1.56
CA PHE A 64 1.22 -11.69 -0.99
C PHE A 64 -0.29 -11.48 -0.95
N GLY A 65 -1.02 -12.47 -0.47
CA GLY A 65 -2.46 -12.43 -0.37
C GLY A 65 -2.88 -13.00 0.96
N SER A 66 -4.00 -12.50 1.51
CA SER A 66 -4.71 -13.25 2.53
C SER A 66 -5.08 -14.61 1.93
N ILE A 67 -5.03 -15.68 2.72
CA ILE A 67 -5.25 -17.06 2.27
C ILE A 67 -6.72 -17.22 1.86
N GLU A 68 -7.10 -16.73 0.69
CA GLU A 68 -8.41 -16.95 0.07
C GLU A 68 -8.23 -17.17 -1.44
N ASP A 69 -8.34 -18.44 -1.81
CA ASP A 69 -8.63 -19.08 -3.11
C ASP A 69 -8.15 -18.41 -4.43
N PRO A 70 -7.20 -19.03 -5.17
CA PRO A 70 -6.62 -18.46 -6.41
C PRO A 70 -7.54 -18.48 -7.66
N ASN A 71 -8.83 -18.81 -7.56
CA ASN A 71 -9.72 -18.98 -8.72
C ASN A 71 -10.73 -17.85 -8.99
N VAL A 72 -10.73 -16.75 -8.24
CA VAL A 72 -11.71 -15.68 -8.47
C VAL A 72 -11.14 -14.60 -9.41
N LYS A 73 -11.37 -14.78 -10.73
CA LYS A 73 -11.38 -13.64 -11.65
C LYS A 73 -12.56 -12.73 -11.27
N LYS A 74 -12.28 -11.56 -10.71
CA LYS A 74 -13.28 -10.51 -10.53
C LYS A 74 -12.87 -9.28 -11.32
N GLU A 75 -13.61 -9.04 -12.40
CA GLU A 75 -13.71 -7.70 -12.98
C GLU A 75 -14.20 -6.75 -11.87
N CYS A 76 -13.31 -5.89 -11.41
CA CYS A 76 -13.60 -4.88 -10.41
C CYS A 76 -13.57 -3.53 -11.12
N SER A 77 -14.72 -2.97 -11.44
CA SER A 77 -14.84 -1.56 -11.79
C SER A 77 -14.62 -0.73 -10.52
N SER A 78 -13.46 -0.08 -10.38
CA SER A 78 -13.20 0.88 -9.30
C SER A 78 -13.98 2.17 -9.54
N LEU A 79 -14.52 2.77 -8.47
CA LEU A 79 -15.09 4.13 -8.51
C LEU A 79 -13.97 5.17 -8.59
N TYR A 80 -12.80 4.87 -8.03
CA TYR A 80 -11.58 5.63 -8.27
C TYR A 80 -10.95 5.23 -9.60
N THR A 81 -11.31 5.98 -10.63
CA THR A 81 -10.83 5.72 -11.99
C THR A 81 -9.37 6.16 -12.13
N PRO A 82 -8.58 5.54 -13.02
CA PRO A 82 -7.25 6.02 -13.36
C PRO A 82 -7.21 7.51 -13.75
N ALA A 83 -8.31 8.05 -14.30
CA ALA A 83 -8.44 9.46 -14.60
C ALA A 83 -8.44 10.33 -13.34
N SER A 84 -9.12 9.91 -12.27
CA SER A 84 -9.14 10.59 -10.97
C SER A 84 -7.74 10.67 -10.37
N SER A 85 -7.00 9.55 -10.38
CA SER A 85 -5.61 9.50 -9.89
C SER A 85 -4.69 10.42 -10.70
N MET A 86 -4.84 10.41 -12.03
CA MET A 86 -4.05 11.28 -12.91
C MET A 86 -4.35 12.77 -12.69
N SER A 87 -5.61 13.13 -12.47
CA SER A 87 -6.00 14.51 -12.16
C SER A 87 -5.44 14.99 -10.82
N PHE A 88 -5.46 14.14 -9.79
CA PHE A 88 -4.85 14.44 -8.50
C PHE A 88 -3.33 14.65 -8.63
N LEU A 89 -2.63 13.72 -9.28
CA LEU A 89 -1.18 13.82 -9.49
C LEU A 89 -0.80 15.07 -10.29
N ALA A 90 -1.56 15.42 -11.34
CA ALA A 90 -1.33 16.63 -12.12
C ALA A 90 -1.51 17.89 -11.27
N LYS A 91 -2.50 17.93 -10.38
CA LYS A 91 -2.75 19.04 -9.46
C LYS A 91 -1.60 19.23 -8.48
N ILE A 92 -1.16 18.15 -7.81
CA ILE A 92 -0.03 18.19 -6.88
C ILE A 92 1.25 18.61 -7.61
N GLY A 93 1.51 18.04 -8.78
CA GLY A 93 2.66 18.40 -9.62
C GLY A 93 2.68 19.88 -10.00
N SER A 94 1.53 20.47 -10.31
CA SER A 94 1.42 21.91 -10.58
C SER A 94 1.78 22.75 -9.34
N LYS A 95 1.21 22.42 -8.17
CA LYS A 95 1.47 23.16 -6.93
C LYS A 95 2.94 23.11 -6.51
N LEU A 96 3.59 21.95 -6.63
CA LEU A 96 5.01 21.80 -6.35
C LEU A 96 5.86 22.64 -7.30
N LYS A 97 5.47 22.74 -8.58
CA LYS A 97 6.13 23.60 -9.55
C LYS A 97 6.00 25.07 -9.17
N ASP A 98 4.82 25.51 -8.73
CA ASP A 98 4.58 26.89 -8.30
C ASP A 98 5.41 27.24 -7.05
N ILE A 99 5.49 26.33 -6.08
CA ILE A 99 6.37 26.47 -4.90
C ILE A 99 7.84 26.57 -5.32
N ASN A 100 8.29 25.70 -6.22
CA ASN A 100 9.67 25.72 -6.70
C ASN A 100 9.99 27.02 -7.46
N LEU A 101 9.06 27.54 -8.25
CA LEU A 101 9.21 28.83 -8.93
C LEU A 101 9.29 29.98 -7.92
N ALA A 102 8.46 29.96 -6.88
CA ALA A 102 8.51 30.96 -5.82
C ALA A 102 9.85 30.93 -5.07
N ILE A 103 10.37 29.74 -4.75
CA ILE A 103 11.69 29.59 -4.12
C ILE A 103 12.81 30.09 -5.03
N ALA A 104 12.75 29.78 -6.33
CA ALA A 104 13.86 30.02 -7.25
C ALA A 104 13.93 31.46 -7.78
N TYR A 105 12.79 32.16 -7.86
CA TYR A 105 12.70 33.43 -8.60
C TYR A 105 11.90 34.53 -7.89
N ASP A 106 11.25 34.26 -6.76
CA ASP A 106 10.42 35.24 -6.07
C ASP A 106 11.06 35.69 -4.74
N ASP A 107 11.91 36.72 -4.83
CA ASP A 107 12.56 37.35 -3.68
C ASP A 107 11.57 38.07 -2.73
N VAL A 108 10.30 38.20 -3.13
CA VAL A 108 9.26 38.90 -2.37
C VAL A 108 8.49 37.94 -1.46
N LEU A 109 8.44 36.64 -1.80
CA LEU A 109 7.75 35.64 -0.98
C LEU A 109 8.57 35.33 0.27
N SER A 110 7.98 35.57 1.45
CA SER A 110 8.62 35.14 2.69
C SER A 110 8.54 33.62 2.87
N ASP A 111 9.52 33.05 3.58
CA ASP A 111 9.57 31.63 3.93
C ASP A 111 8.25 31.12 4.53
N ARG A 112 7.53 31.98 5.26
CA ARG A 112 6.22 31.66 5.84
C ARG A 112 5.17 31.32 4.78
N HIS A 113 5.19 31.99 3.62
CA HIS A 113 4.27 31.72 2.52
C HIS A 113 4.63 30.39 1.84
N ILE A 114 5.92 30.11 1.64
CA ILE A 114 6.40 28.83 1.09
C ILE A 114 5.97 27.67 2.01
N VAL A 115 6.18 27.82 3.32
CA VAL A 115 5.77 26.81 4.31
C VAL A 115 4.24 26.62 4.29
N ALA A 116 3.46 27.69 4.20
CA ALA A 116 2.01 27.60 4.09
C ALA A 116 1.60 26.83 2.82
N SER A 117 2.23 27.09 1.67
CA SER A 117 1.95 26.36 0.42
C SER A 117 2.34 24.88 0.50
N ILE A 118 3.42 24.54 1.21
CA ILE A 118 3.80 23.14 1.44
C ILE A 118 2.76 22.44 2.32
N LEU A 119 2.31 23.08 3.40
CA LEU A 119 1.27 22.54 4.29
C LEU A 119 -0.07 22.34 3.55
N ASP A 120 -0.41 23.26 2.64
CA ASP A 120 -1.58 23.11 1.76
C ASP A 120 -1.46 21.89 0.82
N VAL A 121 -0.25 21.59 0.32
CA VAL A 121 -0.02 20.37 -0.48
C VAL A 121 -0.16 19.12 0.39
N LEU A 122 0.39 19.12 1.59
CA LEU A 122 0.32 17.98 2.51
C LEU A 122 -1.12 17.68 2.94
N SER A 123 -1.89 18.70 3.29
CA SER A 123 -3.31 18.51 3.67
C SER A 123 -4.15 17.94 2.51
N GLU A 124 -3.87 18.33 1.27
CA GLU A 124 -4.54 17.73 0.11
C GLU A 124 -4.15 16.26 -0.12
N ILE A 125 -2.92 15.88 0.20
CA ILE A 125 -2.48 14.48 0.17
C ILE A 125 -3.20 13.67 1.25
N GLU A 126 -3.28 14.18 2.48
CA GLU A 126 -3.97 13.51 3.59
C GLU A 126 -5.45 13.26 3.27
N VAL A 127 -6.14 14.23 2.67
CA VAL A 127 -7.54 14.07 2.25
C VAL A 127 -7.68 12.99 1.16
N GLU A 128 -6.75 12.94 0.22
CA GLU A 128 -6.77 11.92 -0.84
C GLU A 128 -6.47 10.52 -0.27
N GLU A 129 -5.54 10.42 0.69
CA GLU A 129 -5.26 9.18 1.42
C GLU A 129 -6.47 8.69 2.22
N GLU A 130 -7.19 9.59 2.90
CA GLU A 130 -8.43 9.27 3.61
C GLU A 130 -9.49 8.73 2.64
N TYR A 131 -9.64 9.36 1.46
CA TYR A 131 -10.57 8.90 0.44
C TYR A 131 -10.23 7.48 -0.05
N LEU A 132 -8.97 7.23 -0.38
CA LEU A 132 -8.49 5.92 -0.81
C LEU A 132 -8.67 4.86 0.28
N THR A 133 -8.37 5.21 1.53
CA THR A 133 -8.53 4.32 2.69
C THR A 133 -9.99 3.95 2.89
N ASN A 134 -10.91 4.93 2.81
CA ASN A 134 -12.34 4.69 2.92
C ASN A 134 -12.85 3.80 1.78
N GLU A 135 -12.40 4.01 0.54
CA GLU A 135 -12.78 3.14 -0.59
C GLU A 135 -12.29 1.70 -0.39
N ILE A 136 -11.07 1.52 0.14
CA ILE A 136 -10.52 0.19 0.47
C ILE A 136 -11.37 -0.46 1.57
N LEU A 137 -11.69 0.27 2.63
CA LEU A 137 -12.52 -0.22 3.73
C LEU A 137 -13.92 -0.62 3.25
N ASP A 138 -14.55 0.19 2.39
CA ASP A 138 -15.85 -0.13 1.80
C ASP A 138 -15.78 -1.40 0.95
N LYS A 139 -14.73 -1.57 0.14
CA LYS A 139 -14.50 -2.80 -0.62
C LYS A 139 -14.31 -4.02 0.29
N LEU A 140 -13.54 -3.88 1.37
CA LEU A 140 -13.34 -4.95 2.35
C LEU A 140 -14.66 -5.33 3.05
N ASN A 141 -15.49 -4.33 3.40
CA ASN A 141 -16.80 -4.55 4.00
C ASN A 141 -17.78 -5.23 3.04
N GLU A 142 -17.79 -4.83 1.76
CA GLU A 142 -18.59 -5.50 0.73
C GLU A 142 -18.17 -6.95 0.50
N MET A 143 -16.86 -7.23 0.55
CA MET A 143 -16.33 -8.59 0.48
C MET A 143 -16.77 -9.43 1.68
N GLY A 144 -16.68 -8.87 2.90
CA GLY A 144 -17.15 -9.53 4.12
C GLY A 144 -18.65 -9.83 4.13
N ASN A 145 -19.48 -8.91 3.62
CA ASN A 145 -20.94 -9.09 3.56
C ASN A 145 -21.37 -10.11 2.50
N LYS A 146 -20.70 -10.16 1.34
CA LYS A 146 -20.96 -11.19 0.31
C LYS A 146 -20.65 -12.60 0.84
N ASN A 147 -19.60 -12.75 1.64
CA ASN A 147 -19.24 -14.01 2.29
C ASN A 147 -20.30 -14.46 3.33
N ARG A 148 -20.95 -13.51 4.02
CA ARG A 148 -22.04 -13.82 4.96
C ARG A 148 -23.32 -14.28 4.27
N LEU A 149 -23.71 -13.66 3.15
CA LEU A 149 -24.93 -14.00 2.39
C LEU A 149 -24.85 -15.39 1.74
N ASN A 150 -23.67 -15.80 1.26
CA ASN A 150 -23.49 -17.13 0.65
C ASN A 150 -23.61 -18.26 1.69
N ASN A 151 -23.22 -18.02 2.94
CA ASN A 151 -23.31 -19.02 4.01
C ASN A 151 -24.74 -19.21 4.53
N THR A 152 -25.63 -18.22 4.40
CA THR A 152 -27.04 -18.36 4.78
C THR A 152 -27.90 -19.03 3.69
N LEU A 153 -27.50 -18.95 2.42
CA LEU A 153 -28.19 -19.59 1.29
C LEU A 153 -27.79 -21.06 1.09
N ALA A 154 -26.55 -21.45 1.43
CA ALA A 154 -26.08 -22.84 1.32
C ALA A 154 -26.60 -23.77 2.44
N GLY A 155 -27.32 -23.23 3.43
CA GLY A 155 -27.90 -23.97 4.56
C GLY A 155 -29.38 -24.31 4.43
N ARG A 156 -29.97 -24.27 3.23
CA ARG A 156 -31.37 -24.66 2.96
C ARG A 156 -31.46 -25.72 1.87
#